data_AF-A0A6L7JJ79-F1
#
_entry.id   AF-A0A6L7JJ79-F1
#
_cell.length_a   1.000
_cell.length_b   1.000
_cell.length_c   1.000
_cell.angle_alpha   90.00
_cell.angle_beta   90.00
_cell.angle_gamma   90.00
#
_symmetry.space_group_name_H-M   'P 1'
#
loop_
_entity.id
_entity.type
_entity.pdbx_description
1 polymer ?
#
loop_
_entity_poly.entity_id
_entity_poly.type
_entity_poly.pdbx_seq_one_letter_code
_entity_poly.pdbx_strand_id
1 'polypeptide(L)'
;MARKLRSWQAGAPLPKFSTLHHAIVPPEQTFVAAFVRMAGESRPWGIAWGCVGSPPRLASVPDGRVRDDVAALCADFAEDLLAHMRVHNWTYDPIGDGAAEDELRQVWIPNGQHLAMLHQMNYAYSHTSFGGVNQEILQALGRLAGWMFRDTSRTGHQHVIDASQALARAFVFPA
;
A
#
# COMPACT_ATOMS: atom_id res chain seq x y z
N MET A 1 26.08 15.44 11.05
CA MET A 1 25.77 15.93 12.41
C MET A 1 25.13 17.32 12.40
N ALA A 2 25.72 18.33 11.74
CA ALA A 2 25.20 19.71 11.72
C ALA A 2 23.73 19.86 11.24
N ARG A 3 23.30 19.15 10.19
CA ARG A 3 21.90 19.22 9.69
C ARG A 3 20.86 18.67 10.68
N LYS A 4 21.19 17.62 11.46
CA LYS A 4 20.30 17.09 12.52
C LYS A 4 20.17 18.07 13.68
N LEU A 5 21.26 18.73 14.06
CA LEU A 5 21.22 19.76 15.11
C LEU A 5 20.35 20.94 14.67
N ARG A 6 20.45 21.35 13.39
CA ARG A 6 19.61 22.40 12.81
C ARG A 6 18.13 22.01 12.75
N SER A 7 17.79 20.77 12.38
CA SER A 7 16.38 20.33 12.39
C SER A 7 15.82 20.26 13.80
N TRP A 8 16.65 19.84 14.78
CA TRP A 8 16.29 19.87 16.19
C TRP A 8 16.05 21.29 16.70
N GLN A 9 16.94 22.24 16.40
CA GLN A 9 16.77 23.65 16.74
C GLN A 9 15.54 24.29 16.08
N ALA A 10 15.22 23.89 14.85
CA ALA A 10 14.04 24.36 14.14
C ALA A 10 12.73 23.70 14.60
N GLY A 11 12.79 22.61 15.37
CA GLY A 11 11.62 21.84 15.80
C GLY A 11 10.83 21.20 14.64
N ALA A 12 11.45 21.03 13.47
CA ALA A 12 10.76 20.60 12.26
C ALA A 12 11.69 19.79 11.31
N PRO A 13 11.13 18.90 10.49
CA PRO A 13 11.90 18.25 9.43
C PRO A 13 12.44 19.28 8.43
N LEU A 14 13.74 19.22 8.15
CA LEU A 14 14.37 20.10 7.17
C LEU A 14 14.60 19.37 5.85
N PRO A 15 14.31 19.98 4.69
CA PRO A 15 14.55 19.37 3.40
C PRO A 15 16.05 19.11 3.19
N LYS A 16 16.37 17.93 2.64
CA LYS A 16 17.74 17.59 2.24
C LYS A 16 18.16 18.27 0.95
N PHE A 17 17.16 18.71 0.16
CA PHE A 17 17.30 19.19 -1.23
C PHE A 17 17.95 18.15 -2.14
N SER A 18 17.81 16.87 -1.82
CA SER A 18 18.16 15.76 -2.72
C SER A 18 17.04 15.53 -3.72
N THR A 19 17.41 15.12 -4.93
CA THR A 19 16.45 14.72 -5.96
C THR A 19 15.54 13.60 -5.44
N LEU A 20 14.23 13.78 -5.61
CA LEU A 20 13.26 12.71 -5.38
C LEU A 20 13.29 11.78 -6.59
N HIS A 21 13.51 10.49 -6.35
CA HIS A 21 13.52 9.46 -7.38
C HIS A 21 12.16 8.77 -7.57
N HIS A 22 11.12 9.33 -6.93
CA HIS A 22 9.75 8.88 -7.10
C HIS A 22 8.94 10.01 -7.70
N ALA A 23 8.10 9.68 -8.68
CA ALA A 23 7.09 10.59 -9.20
C ALA A 23 6.15 11.00 -8.05
N ILE A 24 5.68 12.25 -8.08
CA ILE A 24 4.58 12.70 -7.23
C ILE A 24 3.37 12.78 -8.14
N VAL A 25 2.44 11.86 -7.95
CA VAL A 25 1.21 11.78 -8.74
C VAL A 25 0.08 12.58 -8.06
N PRO A 26 -0.96 12.98 -8.80
CA PRO A 26 -2.13 13.64 -8.22
C PRO A 26 -2.78 12.85 -7.06
N PRO A 27 -3.51 13.52 -6.15
CA PRO A 27 -4.16 12.87 -4.99
C PRO A 27 -5.05 11.68 -5.36
N GLU A 28 -5.81 11.78 -6.46
CA GLU A 28 -6.69 10.73 -6.97
C GLU A 28 -5.94 9.50 -7.50
N GLN A 29 -4.67 9.67 -7.87
CA GLN A 29 -3.76 8.59 -8.29
C GLN A 29 -2.89 8.07 -7.13
N THR A 30 -3.04 8.65 -5.94
CA THR A 30 -2.31 8.28 -4.72
C THR A 30 -3.23 7.56 -3.75
N PHE A 31 -3.08 6.24 -3.64
CA PHE A 31 -3.79 5.43 -2.65
C PHE A 31 -2.90 5.16 -1.44
N VAL A 32 -3.44 5.26 -0.23
CA VAL A 32 -2.70 4.97 1.00
C VAL A 32 -3.29 3.71 1.62
N ALA A 33 -2.44 2.80 2.10
CA ALA A 33 -2.88 1.59 2.80
C ALA A 33 -2.01 1.33 4.04
N ALA A 34 -2.65 1.21 5.19
CA ALA A 34 -2.05 0.83 6.46
C ALA A 34 -2.72 -0.45 7.00
N PHE A 35 -1.92 -1.33 7.60
CA PHE A 35 -2.33 -2.64 8.09
C PHE A 35 -2.00 -2.69 9.57
N VAL A 36 -2.95 -3.17 10.37
CA VAL A 36 -2.76 -3.47 11.79
C VAL A 36 -2.72 -4.98 11.93
N ARG A 37 -1.71 -5.50 12.62
CA ARG A 37 -1.56 -6.92 12.94
C ARG A 37 -0.88 -7.09 14.28
N MET A 38 -1.15 -8.19 14.95
CA MET A 38 -0.36 -8.59 16.12
C MET A 38 1.04 -9.04 15.69
N ALA A 39 2.03 -8.82 16.56
CA ALA A 39 3.40 -9.24 16.30
C ALA A 39 3.48 -10.74 16.04
N GLY A 40 4.18 -11.13 14.96
CA GLY A 40 4.32 -12.52 14.55
C GLY A 40 3.13 -13.09 13.75
N GLU A 41 2.01 -12.38 13.64
CA GLU A 41 0.87 -12.85 12.85
C GLU A 41 1.00 -12.43 11.37
N SER A 42 0.57 -13.32 10.47
CA SER A 42 0.58 -13.13 9.01
C SER A 42 -0.70 -12.47 8.47
N ARG A 43 -1.71 -12.27 9.30
CA ARG A 43 -3.03 -11.77 8.91
C ARG A 43 -3.29 -10.37 9.48
N PRO A 44 -3.91 -9.47 8.69
CA PRO A 44 -4.31 -8.18 9.22
C PRO A 44 -5.53 -8.35 10.14
N TRP A 45 -5.52 -7.64 11.26
CA TRP A 45 -6.67 -7.45 12.16
C TRP A 45 -7.47 -6.22 11.76
N GLY A 46 -6.83 -5.27 11.09
CA GLY A 46 -7.49 -4.09 10.57
C GLY A 46 -6.70 -3.49 9.42
N ILE A 47 -7.42 -2.78 8.56
CA ILE A 47 -6.87 -2.10 7.41
C ILE A 47 -7.47 -0.69 7.39
N ALA A 48 -6.63 0.31 7.17
CA ALA A 48 -7.04 1.67 6.85
C ALA A 48 -6.58 2.00 5.44
N TRP A 49 -7.48 2.46 4.56
CA TRP A 49 -7.13 2.71 3.17
C TRP A 49 -7.97 3.81 2.51
N GLY A 50 -7.47 4.35 1.40
CA GLY A 50 -8.19 5.30 0.57
C GLY A 50 -7.28 6.21 -0.25
N CYS A 51 -7.85 6.95 -1.19
CA CYS A 51 -7.11 7.96 -1.95
C CYS A 51 -6.86 9.22 -1.13
N VAL A 52 -5.75 9.89 -1.40
CA VAL A 52 -5.43 11.18 -0.77
C VAL A 52 -6.51 12.20 -1.11
N GLY A 53 -6.93 12.98 -0.11
CA GLY A 53 -8.00 13.97 -0.25
C GLY A 53 -9.40 13.44 0.02
N SER A 54 -9.58 12.11 0.16
CA SER A 54 -10.84 11.48 0.58
C SER A 54 -10.74 10.95 2.02
N PRO A 55 -11.84 10.90 2.79
CA PRO A 55 -11.85 10.21 4.07
C PRO A 55 -11.44 8.74 3.91
N PRO A 56 -10.51 8.21 4.73
CA PRO A 56 -10.10 6.83 4.62
C PRO A 56 -11.22 5.90 5.08
N ARG A 57 -11.32 4.74 4.46
CA ARG A 57 -12.06 3.60 5.00
C ARG A 57 -11.22 2.95 6.09
N LEU A 58 -11.88 2.55 7.16
CA LEU A 58 -11.28 1.81 8.26
C LEU A 58 -12.16 0.60 8.54
N ALA A 59 -11.57 -0.58 8.50
CA ALA A 59 -12.25 -1.82 8.84
C ALA A 59 -11.34 -2.71 9.69
N SER A 60 -11.95 -3.45 10.61
CA SER A 60 -11.25 -4.38 11.50
C SER A 60 -12.13 -5.57 11.83
N VAL A 61 -11.48 -6.65 12.26
CA VAL A 61 -12.14 -7.86 12.75
C VAL A 61 -11.87 -8.03 14.25
N PRO A 62 -12.81 -8.62 15.01
CA PRO A 62 -12.61 -8.88 16.44
C PRO A 62 -11.46 -9.85 16.74
N ASP A 63 -11.29 -10.89 15.90
CA ASP A 63 -10.22 -11.89 16.04
C ASP A 63 -9.59 -12.22 14.67
N GLY A 64 -8.34 -11.80 14.46
CA GLY A 64 -7.60 -12.08 13.22
C GLY A 64 -7.24 -13.55 12.99
N ARG A 65 -7.55 -14.43 13.95
CA ARG A 65 -7.41 -15.89 13.79
C ARG A 65 -8.59 -16.50 13.06
N VAL A 66 -9.75 -15.85 13.08
CA VAL A 66 -10.94 -16.28 12.34
C VAL A 66 -10.72 -15.95 10.87
N ARG A 67 -10.42 -16.98 10.09
CA ARG A 67 -10.00 -16.83 8.68
C ARG A 67 -11.08 -16.18 7.82
N ASP A 68 -12.33 -16.52 8.05
CA ASP A 68 -13.44 -16.07 7.20
C ASP A 68 -13.74 -14.58 7.44
N ASP A 69 -13.65 -14.11 8.68
CA ASP A 69 -13.77 -12.68 9.01
C ASP A 69 -12.64 -11.88 8.36
N VAL A 70 -11.40 -12.36 8.45
CA VAL A 70 -10.25 -11.71 7.79
C VAL A 70 -10.41 -11.74 6.26
N ALA A 71 -10.98 -12.81 5.70
CA ALA A 71 -11.24 -12.91 4.27
C ALA A 71 -12.30 -11.90 3.81
N ALA A 72 -13.35 -11.65 4.60
CA ALA A 72 -14.32 -10.60 4.32
C ALA A 72 -13.67 -9.21 4.39
N LEU A 73 -12.89 -8.93 5.45
CA LEU A 73 -12.13 -7.68 5.57
C LEU A 73 -11.19 -7.43 4.38
N CYS A 74 -10.46 -8.47 3.94
CA CYS A 74 -9.55 -8.36 2.80
C CYS A 74 -10.31 -8.21 1.48
N ALA A 75 -11.51 -8.77 1.34
CA ALA A 75 -12.34 -8.59 0.16
C ALA A 75 -12.81 -7.14 0.03
N ASP A 76 -13.31 -6.54 1.11
CA ASP A 76 -13.71 -5.12 1.14
C ASP A 76 -12.54 -4.19 0.78
N PHE A 77 -11.35 -4.48 1.28
CA PHE A 77 -10.13 -3.76 0.91
C PHE A 77 -9.75 -3.96 -0.55
N ALA A 78 -9.92 -5.19 -1.06
CA ALA A 78 -9.56 -5.54 -2.43
C ALA A 78 -10.41 -4.80 -3.45
N GLU A 79 -11.70 -4.58 -3.20
CA GLU A 79 -12.58 -3.83 -4.11
C GLU A 79 -11.97 -2.49 -4.48
N ASP A 80 -11.58 -1.69 -3.48
CA ASP A 80 -11.05 -0.35 -3.71
C ASP A 80 -9.62 -0.39 -4.27
N LEU A 81 -8.78 -1.31 -3.79
CA LEU A 81 -7.40 -1.41 -4.26
C LEU A 81 -7.33 -1.88 -5.72
N LEU A 82 -8.11 -2.89 -6.10
CA LEU A 82 -8.15 -3.42 -7.46
C LEU A 82 -8.73 -2.38 -8.43
N ALA A 83 -9.76 -1.64 -8.00
CA ALA A 83 -10.32 -0.53 -8.75
C ALA A 83 -9.29 0.59 -8.96
N HIS A 84 -8.59 1.01 -7.90
CA HIS A 84 -7.53 2.02 -7.98
C HIS A 84 -6.40 1.61 -8.93
N MET A 85 -5.95 0.36 -8.83
CA MET A 85 -4.89 -0.19 -9.69
C MET A 85 -5.39 -0.56 -11.09
N ARG A 86 -6.66 -0.28 -11.41
CA ARG A 86 -7.30 -0.50 -12.71
C ARG A 86 -7.18 -1.95 -13.20
N VAL A 87 -7.30 -2.91 -12.28
CA VAL A 87 -7.20 -4.34 -12.60
C VAL A 87 -8.43 -4.77 -13.40
N HIS A 88 -8.21 -5.45 -14.52
CA HIS A 88 -9.29 -5.97 -15.37
C HIS A 88 -10.31 -6.78 -14.56
N ASN A 89 -11.61 -6.57 -14.85
CA ASN A 89 -12.79 -7.16 -14.19
C ASN A 89 -13.14 -6.56 -12.82
N TRP A 90 -12.30 -5.67 -12.27
CA TRP A 90 -12.52 -5.03 -10.97
C TRP A 90 -12.62 -3.51 -11.06
N THR A 91 -12.66 -2.97 -12.28
CA THR A 91 -12.89 -1.56 -12.58
C THR A 91 -13.67 -1.42 -13.88
N TYR A 92 -14.38 -0.30 -14.04
CA TYR A 92 -14.98 0.11 -15.31
C TYR A 92 -13.97 0.74 -16.28
N ASP A 93 -12.80 1.11 -15.79
CA ASP A 93 -11.72 1.75 -16.56
C ASP A 93 -10.40 0.96 -16.40
N PRO A 94 -10.28 -0.23 -17.02
CA PRO A 94 -9.08 -1.05 -16.93
C PRO A 94 -7.91 -0.43 -17.71
N ILE A 95 -6.68 -0.70 -17.27
CA ILE A 95 -5.48 -0.25 -17.99
C ILE A 95 -5.40 -0.90 -19.38
N GLY A 96 -5.21 -0.08 -20.42
CA GLY A 96 -5.02 -0.55 -21.80
C GLY A 96 -3.54 -0.61 -22.19
N ASP A 97 -3.23 -1.28 -23.31
CA ASP A 97 -1.86 -1.51 -23.81
C ASP A 97 -1.08 -0.23 -24.18
N GLY A 98 -1.74 0.94 -24.20
CA GLY A 98 -1.15 2.25 -24.53
C GLY A 98 -1.25 3.29 -23.42
N ALA A 99 -1.45 2.88 -22.16
CA ALA A 99 -1.56 3.78 -21.02
C ALA A 99 -0.35 4.72 -20.93
N ALA A 100 -0.61 6.01 -20.80
CA ALA A 100 0.44 7.02 -20.73
C ALA A 100 1.11 7.07 -19.34
N GLU A 101 2.32 7.64 -19.25
CA GLU A 101 3.08 7.70 -17.98
C GLU A 101 2.37 8.55 -16.90
N ASP A 102 1.52 9.50 -17.31
CA ASP A 102 0.67 10.30 -16.42
C ASP A 102 -0.54 9.53 -15.86
N GLU A 103 -0.74 8.28 -16.28
CA GLU A 103 -1.74 7.36 -15.71
C GLU A 103 -1.18 6.51 -14.55
N LEU A 104 0.06 6.79 -14.11
CA LEU A 104 0.72 6.09 -13.01
C LEU A 104 -0.11 6.12 -11.72
N ARG A 105 -0.49 4.94 -11.22
CA ARG A 105 -1.13 4.76 -9.92
C ARG A 105 -0.10 4.38 -8.87
N GLN A 106 -0.11 5.09 -7.74
CA GLN A 106 0.75 4.81 -6.60
C GLN A 106 -0.04 4.27 -5.40
N VAL A 107 0.59 3.38 -4.65
CA VAL A 107 0.16 2.83 -3.37
C VAL A 107 1.22 3.16 -2.33
N TRP A 108 0.88 4.07 -1.42
CA TRP A 108 1.73 4.52 -0.34
C TRP A 108 1.47 3.71 0.91
N ILE A 109 2.55 3.18 1.47
CA ILE A 109 2.54 2.27 2.60
C ILE A 109 3.41 2.87 3.71
N PRO A 110 3.00 2.83 5.00
CA PRO A 110 3.71 3.53 6.07
C PRO A 110 5.20 3.18 6.19
N ASN A 111 5.55 1.89 6.16
CA ASN A 111 6.92 1.39 6.29
C ASN A 111 7.06 -0.07 5.82
N GLY A 112 8.28 -0.60 5.90
CA GLY A 112 8.60 -1.98 5.53
C GLY A 112 7.78 -3.09 6.21
N GLN A 113 7.25 -2.91 7.42
CA GLN A 113 6.37 -3.91 8.07
C GLN A 113 5.02 -4.04 7.37
N HIS A 114 4.52 -2.94 6.83
CA HIS A 114 3.30 -2.93 6.03
C HIS A 114 3.57 -3.42 4.60
N LEU A 115 4.76 -3.15 4.06
CA LEU A 115 5.18 -3.73 2.77
C LEU A 115 5.26 -5.26 2.87
N ALA A 116 5.76 -5.80 3.99
CA ALA A 116 5.75 -7.23 4.25
C ALA A 116 4.33 -7.83 4.28
N MET A 117 3.29 -7.05 4.60
CA MET A 117 1.90 -7.53 4.52
C MET A 117 1.46 -7.84 3.09
N LEU A 118 1.98 -7.15 2.07
CA LEU A 118 1.71 -7.51 0.68
C LEU A 118 2.19 -8.94 0.36
N HIS A 119 3.35 -9.31 0.89
CA HIS A 119 3.86 -10.67 0.75
C HIS A 119 2.96 -11.69 1.45
N GLN A 120 2.48 -11.39 2.66
CA GLN A 120 1.57 -12.26 3.40
C GLN A 120 0.22 -12.43 2.69
N MET A 121 -0.34 -11.35 2.13
CA MET A 121 -1.58 -11.40 1.35
C MET A 121 -1.41 -12.23 0.06
N ASN A 122 -0.29 -12.07 -0.64
CA ASN A 122 0.04 -12.92 -1.79
C ASN A 122 0.09 -14.39 -1.41
N TYR A 123 0.79 -14.73 -0.32
CA TYR A 123 0.89 -16.11 0.15
C TYR A 123 -0.48 -16.68 0.55
N ALA A 124 -1.31 -15.89 1.24
CA ALA A 124 -2.61 -16.32 1.71
C ALA A 124 -3.63 -16.51 0.58
N TYR A 125 -3.65 -15.61 -0.41
CA TYR A 125 -4.79 -15.49 -1.31
C TYR A 125 -4.54 -15.83 -2.78
N SER A 126 -3.31 -15.79 -3.30
CA SER A 126 -3.06 -15.94 -4.75
C SER A 126 -3.64 -17.22 -5.36
N HIS A 127 -3.71 -18.30 -4.58
CA HIS A 127 -4.31 -19.58 -4.97
C HIS A 127 -5.28 -20.09 -3.88
N THR A 128 -5.98 -19.18 -3.19
CA THR A 128 -6.93 -19.59 -2.14
C THR A 128 -8.08 -20.40 -2.72
N SER A 129 -8.43 -21.49 -2.03
CA SER A 129 -9.68 -22.24 -2.21
C SER A 129 -10.75 -21.89 -1.17
N PHE A 130 -10.47 -20.92 -0.30
CA PHE A 130 -11.35 -20.44 0.76
C PHE A 130 -11.82 -19.00 0.46
N GLY A 131 -12.91 -18.58 1.09
CA GLY A 131 -13.52 -17.26 0.90
C GLY A 131 -14.93 -17.30 0.32
N GLY A 132 -15.42 -18.48 -0.09
CA GLY A 132 -16.78 -18.65 -0.62
C GLY A 132 -17.04 -17.71 -1.79
N VAL A 133 -18.03 -16.83 -1.64
CA VAL A 133 -18.37 -15.80 -2.65
C VAL A 133 -17.22 -14.81 -2.92
N ASN A 134 -16.31 -14.61 -1.97
CA ASN A 134 -15.17 -13.69 -2.09
C ASN A 134 -13.92 -14.34 -2.70
N GLN A 135 -13.99 -15.61 -3.13
CA GLN A 135 -12.80 -16.33 -3.58
C GLN A 135 -12.09 -15.63 -4.75
N GLU A 136 -12.83 -15.18 -5.77
CA GLU A 136 -12.24 -14.58 -6.98
C GLU A 136 -11.53 -13.25 -6.68
N ILE A 137 -12.16 -12.38 -5.89
CA ILE A 137 -11.59 -11.08 -5.51
C ILE A 137 -10.36 -11.26 -4.63
N LEU A 138 -10.37 -12.23 -3.72
CA LEU A 138 -9.21 -12.56 -2.88
C LEU A 138 -8.04 -13.08 -3.73
N GLN A 139 -8.30 -13.94 -4.70
CA GLN A 139 -7.25 -14.38 -5.62
C GLN A 139 -6.67 -13.22 -6.45
N ALA A 140 -7.51 -12.29 -6.90
CA ALA A 140 -7.05 -11.08 -7.58
C ALA A 140 -6.19 -10.20 -6.66
N LEU A 141 -6.63 -9.99 -5.41
CA LEU A 141 -5.85 -9.29 -4.38
C LEU A 141 -4.49 -9.96 -4.17
N GLY A 142 -4.44 -11.28 -4.00
CA GLY A 142 -3.21 -12.03 -3.80
C GLY A 142 -2.22 -11.82 -4.94
N ARG A 143 -2.69 -11.94 -6.20
CA ARG A 143 -1.87 -11.73 -7.40
C ARG A 143 -1.35 -10.29 -7.49
N LEU A 144 -2.21 -9.30 -7.26
CA LEU A 144 -1.81 -7.89 -7.25
C LEU A 144 -0.80 -7.60 -6.14
N ALA A 145 -1.04 -8.07 -4.92
CA ALA A 145 -0.13 -7.92 -3.79
C ALA A 145 1.23 -8.57 -4.07
N GLY A 146 1.23 -9.73 -4.75
CA GLY A 146 2.46 -10.39 -5.17
C GLY A 146 3.24 -9.59 -6.21
N TRP A 147 2.55 -9.00 -7.20
CA TRP A 147 3.17 -8.11 -8.17
C TRP A 147 3.73 -6.84 -7.49
N MET A 148 2.93 -6.16 -6.67
CA MET A 148 3.32 -4.96 -5.93
C MET A 148 4.54 -5.23 -5.05
N PHE A 149 4.55 -6.33 -4.29
CA PHE A 149 5.69 -6.68 -3.45
C PHE A 149 6.96 -6.91 -4.29
N ARG A 150 6.86 -7.62 -5.42
CA ARG A 150 8.01 -7.83 -6.32
C ARG A 150 8.46 -6.53 -7.01
N ASP A 151 7.56 -5.58 -7.25
CA ASP A 151 7.91 -4.30 -7.84
C ASP A 151 8.89 -3.52 -6.95
N THR A 152 8.72 -3.60 -5.63
CA THR A 152 9.57 -2.87 -4.66
C THR A 152 11.05 -3.28 -4.68
N SER A 153 11.38 -4.47 -5.20
CA SER A 153 12.77 -4.90 -5.34
C SER A 153 13.41 -4.45 -6.66
N ARG A 154 12.63 -3.87 -7.58
CA ARG A 154 13.14 -3.35 -8.85
C ARG A 154 13.72 -1.95 -8.68
N THR A 155 14.82 -1.69 -9.37
CA THR A 155 15.40 -0.36 -9.46
C THR A 155 14.43 0.59 -10.15
N GLY A 156 14.13 1.73 -9.52
CA GLY A 156 13.29 2.77 -10.11
C GLY A 156 11.78 2.51 -10.04
N HIS A 157 11.32 1.54 -9.25
CA HIS A 157 9.89 1.28 -9.04
C HIS A 157 9.12 2.55 -8.63
N GLN A 158 7.90 2.66 -9.14
CA GLN A 158 7.06 3.84 -8.95
C GLN A 158 5.68 3.53 -8.36
N HIS A 159 5.24 2.28 -8.35
CA HIS A 159 3.88 1.93 -7.95
C HIS A 159 3.70 1.78 -6.44
N VAL A 160 4.69 1.26 -5.73
CA VAL A 160 4.60 1.05 -4.28
C VAL A 160 5.63 1.90 -3.58
N ILE A 161 5.17 2.81 -2.72
CA ILE A 161 6.04 3.76 -2.03
C ILE A 161 6.06 3.44 -0.53
N ASP A 162 7.24 3.11 0.00
CA ASP A 162 7.49 3.12 1.44
C ASP A 162 7.62 4.58 1.90
N ALA A 163 6.58 5.09 2.55
CA ALA A 163 6.48 6.48 2.97
C ALA A 163 7.61 6.86 3.93
N SER A 164 7.97 5.98 4.87
CA SER A 164 9.06 6.24 5.81
C SER A 164 10.40 6.36 5.08
N GLN A 165 10.68 5.50 4.10
CA GLN A 165 11.90 5.61 3.30
C GLN A 165 11.89 6.85 2.40
N ALA A 166 10.77 7.15 1.74
CA ALA A 166 10.63 8.33 0.88
C ALA A 166 10.86 9.62 1.68
N LEU A 167 10.22 9.74 2.85
CA LEU A 167 10.38 10.87 3.75
C LEU A 167 11.80 10.95 4.33
N ALA A 168 12.38 9.82 4.73
CA ALA A 168 13.75 9.78 5.24
C ALA A 168 14.78 10.14 4.16
N ARG A 169 14.50 9.91 2.87
CA ARG A 169 15.34 10.39 1.75
C ARG A 169 15.16 11.88 1.50
N ALA A 170 13.95 12.40 1.64
CA ALA A 170 13.62 13.80 1.36
C ALA A 170 14.00 14.77 2.50
N PHE A 171 13.89 14.33 3.76
CA PHE A 171 14.01 15.19 4.93
C PHE A 171 15.04 14.68 5.94
N VAL A 172 15.55 15.61 6.75
CA VAL A 172 16.25 15.34 8.01
C VAL A 172 15.26 15.61 9.14
N PHE A 173 14.85 14.57 9.84
CA PHE A 173 13.99 14.70 11.01
C PHE A 173 14.80 15.08 12.26
N PRO A 174 14.22 15.85 13.19
CA PRO A 174 14.71 15.93 14.57
C PRO A 174 14.74 14.52 15.15
N ALA A 175 15.85 14.13 15.81
CA ALA A 175 15.94 12.84 16.48
C ALA A 175 15.00 12.80 17.69
#